data_AF-K2B6J5-F1
#
_entry.id   AF-K2B6J5-F1
#
_cell.length_a   1.000
_cell.length_b   1.000
_cell.length_c   1.000
_cell.angle_alpha   90.00
_cell.angle_beta   90.00
_cell.angle_gamma   90.00
#
_symmetry.space_group_name_H-M   'P 1'
#
loop_
_entity.id
_entity.type
_entity.pdbx_description
1 polymer ?
#
loop_
_entity_poly.entity_id
_entity_poly.type
_entity_poly.pdbx_seq_one_letter_code
_entity_poly.pdbx_strand_id
1 'polypeptide(L)'
;MGGQLKPIIDGSKSVLLLLPVNPTFDTVAGGLGMYLALQSQKEVSIACETPMTVEHNRLVGVNKISSEAGDKNLVIRFKNYHANNIERVSYDIENGEFRLTVIPKPRNSAPQREHVHLTYSGVAASTLFLIGGSHEEHFPMLKSSDAANLKKVHIGVRSLNV
;
A
#
# COMPACT_ATOMS: atom_id res chain seq x y z
N MET A 1 16.77 -23.04 8.32
CA MET A 1 16.13 -21.85 7.73
C MET A 1 15.31 -21.01 8.72
N GLY A 2 14.59 -21.60 9.70
CA GLY A 2 13.79 -20.80 10.66
C GLY A 2 14.58 -19.83 11.58
N GLY A 3 15.87 -20.06 11.81
CA GLY A 3 16.70 -19.24 12.70
C GLY A 3 17.08 -17.85 12.17
N GLN A 4 16.97 -17.60 10.85
CA GLN A 4 17.39 -16.31 10.26
C GLN A 4 16.24 -15.30 10.12
N LEU A 5 14.98 -15.76 10.08
CA LEU A 5 13.81 -14.89 9.95
C LEU A 5 13.42 -14.25 11.28
N LYS A 6 13.51 -15.00 12.39
CA LYS A 6 13.10 -14.53 13.71
C LYS A 6 13.81 -13.24 14.14
N PRO A 7 15.14 -13.10 14.02
CA PRO A 7 15.82 -11.85 14.38
C PRO A 7 15.39 -10.65 13.51
N ILE A 8 15.06 -10.89 12.24
CA ILE A 8 14.57 -9.83 11.36
C ILE A 8 13.19 -9.38 11.81
N ILE A 9 12.27 -10.32 12.01
CA ILE A 9 10.90 -10.05 12.47
C ILE A 9 10.94 -9.35 13.83
N ASP A 10 11.71 -9.86 14.80
CA ASP A 10 11.81 -9.28 16.15
C ASP A 10 12.33 -7.84 16.10
N GLY A 11 13.31 -7.56 15.24
CA GLY A 11 13.88 -6.21 15.05
C GLY A 11 12.99 -5.23 14.27
N SER A 12 11.98 -5.70 13.54
CA SER A 12 11.04 -4.84 12.81
C SER A 12 9.99 -4.24 13.75
N LYS A 13 9.79 -2.92 13.70
CA LYS A 13 8.70 -2.25 14.43
C LYS A 13 7.37 -2.38 13.70
N SER A 14 7.42 -2.19 12.39
CA SER A 14 6.30 -2.28 11.46
C SER A 14 6.72 -3.09 10.22
N VAL A 15 5.80 -3.86 9.68
CA VAL A 15 6.03 -4.83 8.61
C VAL A 15 5.05 -4.60 7.46
N LEU A 16 5.56 -4.49 6.24
CA LEU A 16 4.75 -4.55 5.02
C LEU A 16 4.98 -5.91 4.36
N LEU A 17 3.89 -6.61 4.04
CA LEU A 17 3.88 -7.82 3.24
C LEU A 17 3.40 -7.45 1.82
N LEU A 18 4.24 -7.66 0.81
CA LEU A 18 3.84 -7.49 -0.59
C LEU A 18 3.68 -8.83 -1.27
N LEU A 19 2.56 -8.97 -1.96
CA LEU A 19 2.29 -10.09 -2.87
C LEU A 19 2.63 -9.67 -4.31
N PRO A 20 3.07 -10.61 -5.16
CA PRO A 20 3.30 -10.35 -6.57
C PRO A 20 1.99 -10.06 -7.30
N VAL A 21 2.07 -9.46 -8.48
CA VAL A 21 0.96 -9.39 -9.43
C VAL A 21 0.54 -10.81 -9.84
N ASN A 22 -0.77 -10.99 -10.02
CA ASN A 22 -1.42 -12.27 -10.32
C ASN A 22 -0.93 -13.39 -9.37
N PRO A 23 -1.06 -13.20 -8.05
CA PRO A 23 -0.53 -14.16 -7.08
C PRO A 23 -1.31 -15.47 -7.18
N THR A 24 -0.62 -16.58 -6.92
CA THR A 24 -1.28 -17.88 -6.81
C THR A 24 -2.04 -17.97 -5.48
N PHE A 25 -3.04 -18.86 -5.40
CA PHE A 25 -3.77 -19.12 -4.16
C PHE A 25 -2.84 -19.40 -2.97
N ASP A 26 -1.79 -20.20 -3.18
CA ASP A 26 -0.79 -20.52 -2.16
C ASP A 26 0.02 -19.29 -1.72
N THR A 27 0.38 -18.41 -2.66
CA THR A 27 1.07 -17.15 -2.34
C THR A 27 0.21 -16.25 -1.45
N VAL A 28 -1.08 -16.14 -1.78
CA VAL A 28 -2.05 -15.36 -0.98
C VAL A 28 -2.25 -16.01 0.40
N ALA A 29 -2.40 -17.33 0.45
CA ALA A 29 -2.56 -18.06 1.71
C ALA A 29 -1.32 -17.92 2.62
N GLY A 30 -0.11 -18.06 2.08
CA GLY A 30 1.14 -17.88 2.81
C GLY A 30 1.31 -16.45 3.33
N GLY A 31 1.00 -15.45 2.49
CA GLY A 31 1.03 -14.04 2.89
C GLY A 31 0.03 -13.73 4.00
N LEU A 32 -1.21 -14.20 3.87
CA LEU A 32 -2.25 -14.03 4.91
C LEU A 32 -1.92 -14.79 6.19
N GLY A 33 -1.36 -15.99 6.11
CA GLY A 33 -0.89 -16.73 7.28
C GLY A 33 0.15 -15.94 8.07
N MET A 34 1.12 -15.35 7.37
CA MET A 34 2.13 -14.48 7.99
C MET A 34 1.52 -13.19 8.56
N TYR A 35 0.61 -12.55 7.83
CA TYR A 35 -0.13 -11.37 8.28
C TYR A 35 -0.84 -11.64 9.61
N LEU A 36 -1.66 -12.71 9.66
CA LEU A 36 -2.44 -13.06 10.83
C LEU A 36 -1.59 -13.49 12.02
N ALA A 37 -0.43 -14.10 11.77
CA ALA A 37 0.51 -14.49 12.82
C ALA A 37 1.20 -13.27 13.47
N LEU A 38 1.48 -12.22 12.70
CA LEU A 38 2.24 -11.06 13.17
C LEU A 38 1.36 -9.90 13.66
N GLN A 39 0.10 -9.79 13.21
CA GLN A 39 -0.80 -8.67 13.52
C GLN A 39 -1.08 -8.47 15.02
N SER A 40 -0.92 -9.52 15.85
CA SER A 40 -1.14 -9.44 17.29
C SER A 40 0.03 -8.81 18.06
N GLN A 41 1.18 -8.66 17.41
CA GLN A 41 2.43 -8.20 18.03
C GLN A 41 3.03 -6.96 17.37
N LYS A 42 2.70 -6.70 16.11
CA LYS A 42 3.31 -5.65 15.29
C LYS A 42 2.27 -4.95 14.43
N GLU A 43 2.59 -3.74 14.00
CA GLU A 43 1.86 -3.10 12.91
C GLU A 43 2.22 -3.81 11.61
N VAL A 44 1.24 -4.49 11.02
CA VAL A 44 1.42 -5.26 9.79
C VAL A 44 0.41 -4.80 8.75
N SER A 45 0.88 -4.51 7.56
CA SER A 45 0.05 -4.29 6.37
C SER A 45 0.35 -5.35 5.32
N ILE A 46 -0.65 -5.69 4.52
CA ILE A 46 -0.52 -6.61 3.39
C ILE A 46 -1.14 -5.96 2.16
N ALA A 47 -0.41 -5.98 1.04
CA ALA A 47 -0.86 -5.36 -0.19
C ALA A 47 -0.54 -6.20 -1.44
N CYS A 48 -1.40 -6.05 -2.45
CA CYS A 48 -1.26 -6.63 -3.77
C CYS A 48 -1.90 -5.69 -4.79
N GLU A 49 -1.20 -5.42 -5.89
CA GLU A 49 -1.74 -4.59 -6.97
C GLU A 49 -2.88 -5.30 -7.71
N THR A 50 -2.78 -6.62 -7.85
CA THR A 50 -3.83 -7.42 -8.47
C THR A 50 -4.99 -7.60 -7.49
N PRO A 51 -6.22 -7.22 -7.86
CA PRO A 51 -7.39 -7.40 -7.01
C PRO A 51 -7.62 -8.88 -6.70
N MET A 52 -7.96 -9.20 -5.45
CA MET A 52 -8.34 -10.55 -5.05
C MET A 52 -9.66 -10.95 -5.71
N THR A 53 -9.68 -12.11 -6.35
CA THR A 53 -10.89 -12.66 -7.00
C THR A 53 -11.68 -13.59 -6.05
N VAL A 54 -12.84 -14.06 -6.51
CA VAL A 54 -13.68 -15.02 -5.78
C VAL A 54 -12.97 -16.32 -5.43
N GLU A 55 -11.91 -16.71 -6.16
CA GLU A 55 -11.14 -17.92 -5.85
C GLU A 55 -10.45 -17.86 -4.48
N HIS A 56 -10.18 -16.64 -3.98
CA HIS A 56 -9.53 -16.39 -2.70
C HIS A 56 -10.53 -16.19 -1.55
N ASN A 57 -11.85 -16.28 -1.79
CA ASN A 57 -12.88 -15.96 -0.79
C ASN A 57 -12.85 -16.89 0.44
N ARG A 58 -12.24 -18.08 0.32
CA ARG A 58 -12.08 -19.04 1.41
C ARG A 58 -10.93 -18.69 2.36
N LEU A 59 -10.07 -17.75 1.99
CA LEU A 59 -8.93 -17.33 2.81
C LEU A 59 -9.38 -16.30 3.84
N VAL A 60 -9.14 -16.61 5.11
CA VAL A 60 -9.44 -15.72 6.22
C VAL A 60 -8.58 -14.45 6.10
N GLY A 61 -9.23 -13.29 6.17
CA GLY A 61 -8.54 -12.00 6.09
C GLY A 61 -8.21 -11.55 4.66
N VAL A 62 -8.71 -12.21 3.61
CA VAL A 62 -8.50 -11.77 2.21
C VAL A 62 -8.92 -10.31 1.98
N ASN A 63 -9.94 -9.84 2.70
CA ASN A 63 -10.40 -8.45 2.67
C ASN A 63 -9.44 -7.44 3.34
N LYS A 64 -8.34 -7.91 3.95
CA LYS A 64 -7.29 -7.06 4.53
C LYS A 64 -6.20 -6.72 3.51
N ILE A 65 -6.17 -7.39 2.36
CA ILE A 65 -5.21 -7.12 1.29
C ILE A 65 -5.59 -5.80 0.63
N SER A 66 -4.74 -4.80 0.83
CA SER A 66 -4.88 -3.48 0.22
C SER A 66 -4.38 -3.49 -1.23
N SER A 67 -4.99 -2.65 -2.07
CA SER A 67 -4.47 -2.33 -3.41
C SER A 67 -3.30 -1.32 -3.37
N GLU A 68 -2.93 -0.84 -2.18
CA GLU A 68 -1.92 0.18 -1.96
C GLU A 68 -0.91 -0.27 -0.89
N ALA A 69 0.38 -0.02 -1.13
CA ALA A 69 1.48 -0.49 -0.29
C ALA A 69 1.63 0.29 1.04
N GLY A 70 0.92 1.40 1.22
CA GLY A 70 1.03 2.21 2.43
C GLY A 70 -0.12 3.20 2.58
N ASP A 71 -0.43 3.50 3.83
CA ASP A 71 -1.57 4.33 4.27
C ASP A 71 -1.13 5.59 5.02
N LYS A 72 0.18 5.87 5.06
CA LYS A 72 0.75 6.94 5.89
C LYS A 72 0.25 8.34 5.50
N ASN A 73 0.14 8.59 4.20
CA ASN A 73 -0.21 9.89 3.65
C ASN A 73 -1.47 9.76 2.79
N LEU A 74 -2.46 10.61 3.02
CA LEU A 74 -3.60 10.77 2.11
C LEU A 74 -3.22 11.70 0.96
N VAL A 75 -3.38 11.24 -0.28
CA VAL A 75 -3.14 12.00 -1.50
C VAL A 75 -4.46 12.27 -2.19
N ILE A 76 -4.80 13.55 -2.34
CA ILE A 76 -5.98 14.01 -3.08
C ILE A 76 -5.53 14.48 -4.47
N ARG A 77 -6.01 13.81 -5.52
CA ARG A 77 -5.69 14.14 -6.91
C ARG A 77 -6.96 14.48 -7.68
N PHE A 78 -6.95 15.60 -8.40
CA PHE A 78 -8.03 15.95 -9.32
C PHE A 78 -7.70 15.43 -10.72
N LYS A 79 -8.32 14.32 -11.14
CA LYS A 79 -8.20 13.80 -12.52
C LYS A 79 -9.14 14.56 -13.45
N ASN A 80 -8.72 14.73 -14.69
CA ASN A 80 -9.49 15.42 -15.74
C ASN A 80 -9.90 16.86 -15.36
N TYR A 81 -9.16 17.47 -14.43
CA TYR A 81 -9.33 18.85 -14.04
C TYR A 81 -8.01 19.60 -14.24
N HIS A 82 -8.05 20.72 -14.97
CA HIS A 82 -6.85 21.47 -15.27
C HIS A 82 -6.32 22.16 -14.00
N ALA A 83 -5.15 21.75 -13.52
CA ALA A 83 -4.53 22.31 -12.31
C ALA A 83 -4.35 23.84 -12.40
N ASN A 84 -4.11 24.38 -13.60
CA ASN A 84 -3.98 25.82 -13.85
C ASN A 84 -5.26 26.62 -13.61
N ASN A 85 -6.41 25.96 -13.50
CA ASN A 85 -7.69 26.57 -13.18
C ASN A 85 -7.85 26.79 -11.67
N ILE A 86 -6.98 26.22 -10.83
CA ILE A 86 -6.95 26.48 -9.39
C ILE A 86 -6.28 27.83 -9.16
N GLU A 87 -6.95 28.68 -8.38
CA GLU A 87 -6.37 29.93 -7.88
C GLU A 87 -5.66 29.69 -6.55
N ARG A 88 -6.36 29.04 -5.60
CA ARG A 88 -5.83 28.77 -4.27
C ARG A 88 -6.44 27.51 -3.67
N VAL A 89 -5.66 26.80 -2.87
CA VAL A 89 -6.14 25.76 -1.95
C VAL A 89 -5.91 26.26 -0.53
N SER A 90 -6.94 26.22 0.30
CA SER A 90 -6.85 26.54 1.73
C SER A 90 -7.28 25.36 2.57
N TYR A 91 -6.70 25.23 3.77
CA TYR A 91 -7.13 24.29 4.78
C TYR A 91 -7.55 25.04 6.04
N ASP A 92 -8.53 24.50 6.75
CA ASP A 92 -9.00 25.01 8.03
C ASP A 92 -9.59 23.87 8.87
N ILE A 93 -9.69 24.09 10.18
CA ILE A 93 -10.27 23.13 11.11
C ILE A 93 -11.52 23.79 11.69
N GLU A 94 -12.69 23.27 11.36
CA GLU A 94 -13.98 23.78 11.82
C GLU A 94 -14.72 22.64 12.55
N ASN A 95 -15.15 22.87 13.79
CA ASN A 95 -15.80 21.86 14.63
C ASN A 95 -15.01 20.55 14.83
N GLY A 96 -13.67 20.61 14.70
CA GLY A 96 -12.81 19.42 14.79
C GLY A 96 -12.68 18.63 13.48
N GLU A 97 -13.33 19.08 12.40
CA GLU A 97 -13.21 18.49 11.07
C GLU A 97 -12.14 19.23 10.26
N PHE A 98 -11.26 18.48 9.60
CA PHE A 98 -10.29 19.04 8.66
C PHE A 98 -10.99 19.35 7.33
N ARG A 99 -11.08 20.62 6.96
CA ARG A 99 -11.64 21.07 5.69
C ARG A 99 -10.54 21.51 4.75
N LEU A 100 -10.62 21.04 3.50
CA LEU A 100 -9.81 21.53 2.39
C LEU A 100 -10.73 22.19 1.36
N THR A 101 -10.52 23.48 1.11
CA THR A 101 -11.30 24.28 0.17
C THR A 101 -10.45 24.59 -1.07
N VAL A 102 -10.92 24.16 -2.23
CA VAL A 102 -10.30 24.45 -3.53
C VAL A 102 -11.05 25.60 -4.20
N ILE A 103 -10.34 26.70 -4.43
CA ILE A 103 -10.90 27.91 -5.05
C ILE A 103 -10.39 27.97 -6.50
N PRO A 104 -11.29 27.86 -7.50
CA PRO A 104 -10.92 28.02 -8.90
C PRO A 104 -10.76 29.50 -9.26
N LYS A 105 -10.02 29.78 -10.33
CA LYS A 105 -9.90 31.11 -10.92
C LYS A 105 -11.27 31.61 -11.42
N PRO A 106 -11.49 32.93 -11.50
CA PRO A 106 -12.72 33.49 -12.05
C PRO A 106 -13.08 32.88 -13.41
N ARG A 107 -14.37 32.63 -13.63
CA ARG A 107 -14.93 31.99 -14.85
C ARG A 107 -14.58 30.51 -15.04
N ASN A 108 -13.91 29.85 -14.10
CA ASN A 108 -13.73 28.39 -14.10
C ASN A 108 -14.67 27.72 -13.10
N SER A 109 -15.07 26.49 -13.39
CA SER A 109 -15.86 25.66 -12.48
C SER A 109 -14.96 25.02 -11.42
N ALA A 110 -15.51 24.79 -10.23
CA ALA A 110 -14.83 24.02 -9.19
C ALA A 110 -14.71 22.53 -9.61
N PRO A 111 -13.72 21.78 -9.10
CA PRO A 111 -13.66 20.34 -9.30
C PRO A 111 -14.94 19.66 -8.81
N GLN A 112 -15.53 18.82 -9.66
CA GLN A 112 -16.66 17.96 -9.29
C GLN A 112 -16.19 16.71 -8.56
N ARG A 113 -17.13 15.98 -7.93
CA ARG A 113 -16.81 14.79 -7.12
C ARG A 113 -16.08 13.72 -7.92
N GLU A 114 -16.43 13.58 -9.19
CA GLU A 114 -15.88 12.58 -10.12
C GLU A 114 -14.42 12.89 -10.48
N HIS A 115 -14.00 14.15 -10.35
CA HIS A 115 -12.61 14.53 -10.53
C HIS A 115 -11.75 14.15 -9.32
N VAL A 116 -12.33 14.08 -8.12
CA VAL A 116 -11.59 13.82 -6.87
C VAL A 116 -11.24 12.34 -6.75
N HIS A 117 -9.95 12.05 -6.78
CA HIS A 117 -9.40 10.72 -6.53
C HIS A 117 -8.59 10.76 -5.25
N LEU A 118 -8.98 9.93 -4.29
CA LEU A 118 -8.27 9.70 -3.05
C LEU A 118 -7.42 8.44 -3.22
N THR A 119 -6.14 8.56 -2.91
CA THR A 119 -5.19 7.45 -2.87
C THR A 119 -4.33 7.62 -1.63
N TYR A 120 -3.79 6.54 -1.08
CA TYR A 120 -2.81 6.64 -0.02
C TYR A 120 -1.38 6.41 -0.56
N SER A 121 -0.41 7.01 0.11
CA SER A 121 1.02 6.86 -0.20
C SER A 121 1.86 6.88 1.07
N GLY A 122 3.15 6.59 0.95
CA GLY A 122 4.03 6.48 2.11
C GLY A 122 3.95 5.12 2.77
N VAL A 123 5.00 4.33 2.60
CA VAL A 123 5.17 3.09 3.36
C VAL A 123 5.69 3.45 4.76
N ALA A 124 4.88 3.23 5.79
CA ALA A 124 5.28 3.42 7.20
C ALA A 124 6.03 2.19 7.77
N ALA A 125 6.20 1.13 6.98
CA ALA A 125 6.86 -0.10 7.41
C ALA A 125 8.37 0.10 7.59
N SER A 126 8.94 -0.55 8.60
CA SER A 126 10.40 -0.62 8.81
C SER A 126 11.05 -1.78 8.06
N THR A 127 10.27 -2.77 7.65
CA THR A 127 10.74 -3.98 6.96
C THR A 127 9.70 -4.43 5.96
N LEU A 128 10.18 -4.84 4.79
CA LEU A 128 9.37 -5.29 3.68
C LEU A 128 9.61 -6.76 3.43
N PHE A 129 8.57 -7.59 3.52
CA PHE A 129 8.62 -8.97 3.06
C PHE A 129 7.93 -9.11 1.71
N LEU A 130 8.66 -9.64 0.74
CA LEU A 130 8.15 -10.03 -0.56
C LEU A 130 7.78 -11.52 -0.49
N ILE A 131 6.50 -11.85 -0.63
CA ILE A 131 6.01 -13.23 -0.48
C ILE A 131 5.72 -13.82 -1.86
N GLY A 132 6.39 -14.90 -2.23
CA GLY A 132 6.29 -15.48 -3.56
C GLY A 132 7.00 -14.63 -4.61
N GLY A 133 6.54 -14.68 -5.87
CA GLY A 133 7.16 -13.97 -6.98
C GLY A 133 8.56 -14.50 -7.35
N SER A 134 8.97 -14.29 -8.60
CA SER A 134 10.26 -14.77 -9.11
C SER A 134 11.13 -13.66 -9.69
N HIS A 135 10.58 -12.47 -9.90
CA HIS A 135 11.29 -11.30 -10.41
C HIS A 135 10.80 -10.04 -9.68
N GLU A 136 11.64 -9.00 -9.58
CA GLU A 136 11.26 -7.73 -8.95
C GLU A 136 10.08 -7.07 -9.67
N GLU A 137 10.00 -7.25 -10.99
CA GLU A 137 8.88 -6.77 -11.82
C GLU A 137 7.52 -7.32 -11.41
N HIS A 138 7.51 -8.45 -10.70
CA HIS A 138 6.27 -8.99 -10.15
C HIS A 138 5.73 -8.15 -8.99
N PHE A 139 6.52 -7.20 -8.46
CA PHE A 139 6.12 -6.31 -7.37
C PHE A 139 6.22 -4.84 -7.83
N PRO A 140 5.34 -4.34 -8.71
CA PRO A 140 5.47 -2.98 -9.24
C PRO A 140 5.41 -1.91 -8.15
N MET A 141 4.76 -2.20 -7.02
CA MET A 141 4.74 -1.37 -5.80
C MET A 141 6.14 -1.06 -5.23
N LEU A 142 7.17 -1.86 -5.55
CA LEU A 142 8.57 -1.58 -5.19
C LEU A 142 9.14 -0.33 -5.86
N LYS A 143 8.59 0.06 -7.02
CA LYS A 143 9.05 1.24 -7.77
C LYS A 143 8.67 2.55 -7.09
N SER A 144 7.82 2.52 -6.06
CA SER A 144 7.56 3.70 -5.24
C SER A 144 8.82 4.07 -4.43
N SER A 145 9.14 5.36 -4.36
CA SER A 145 10.33 5.88 -3.65
C SER A 145 10.43 5.43 -2.19
N ASP A 146 9.29 5.11 -1.59
CA ASP A 146 9.18 4.80 -0.17
C ASP A 146 9.46 3.32 0.13
N ALA A 147 9.24 2.43 -0.84
CA ALA A 147 9.51 0.99 -0.70
C ALA A 147 10.98 0.63 -1.01
N ALA A 148 11.67 1.47 -1.79
CA ALA A 148 13.06 1.22 -2.23
C ALA A 148 14.07 1.19 -1.06
N ASN A 149 13.86 2.01 -0.04
CA ASN A 149 14.79 2.19 1.08
C ASN A 149 14.55 1.25 2.27
N LEU A 150 13.56 0.36 2.18
CA LEU A 150 13.22 -0.55 3.27
C LEU A 150 14.19 -1.72 3.33
N LYS A 151 14.34 -2.31 4.53
CA LYS A 151 15.00 -3.61 4.66
C LYS A 151 14.11 -4.66 3.98
N LYS A 152 14.54 -5.13 2.81
CA LYS A 152 13.81 -6.11 2.00
C LYS A 152 14.19 -7.53 2.41
N VAL A 153 13.19 -8.39 2.55
CA VAL A 153 13.35 -9.83 2.73
C VAL A 153 12.47 -10.52 1.71
N HIS A 154 13.05 -11.37 0.87
CA HIS A 154 12.27 -12.16 -0.07
C HIS A 154 12.05 -13.57 0.47
N ILE A 155 10.79 -14.00 0.48
CA ILE A 155 10.36 -15.35 0.82
C ILE A 155 9.79 -15.96 -0.45
N GLY A 156 10.63 -16.67 -1.20
CA GLY A 156 10.24 -17.34 -2.43
C GLY A 156 11.11 -18.54 -2.73
N VAL A 157 10.80 -19.21 -3.83
CA VAL A 157 11.50 -20.42 -4.29
C VAL A 157 12.83 -20.12 -5.01
N ARG A 158 13.15 -18.84 -5.23
CA ARG A 158 14.36 -18.35 -5.90
C ARG A 158 14.78 -17.05 -5.25
N SER A 159 16.07 -16.72 -5.32
CA SER A 159 16.54 -15.39 -4.91
C SER A 159 16.12 -14.35 -5.94
N LEU A 160 15.58 -13.23 -5.47
CA LEU A 160 15.45 -12.02 -6.28
C LEU A 160 16.80 -11.28 -6.26
N ASN A 161 17.26 -10.86 -7.43
CA ASN A 161 18.31 -9.85 -7.53
C ASN A 161 17.61 -8.50 -7.27
N VAL A 162 17.77 -7.98 -6.05
CA VAL A 162 17.19 -6.71 -5.58
C VAL A 162 18.31 -5.77 -5.17
#